data_AF-A0A7K5DMG2-F1
#
_entry.id   AF-A0A7K5DMG2-F1
#
_cell.length_a   1.000
_cell.length_b   1.000
_cell.length_c   1.000
_cell.angle_alpha   90.00
_cell.angle_beta   90.00
_cell.angle_gamma   90.00
#
_symmetry.space_group_name_H-M   'P 1'
#
loop_
_entity.id
_entity.type
_entity.pdbx_description
1 polymer ?
#
loop_
_entity_poly.entity_id
_entity_poly.type
_entity_poly.pdbx_seq_one_letter_code
_entity_poly.pdbx_strand_id
1 'polypeptide(L)'
;MEEPLALHPVKLYVYDLSKGMARRLSPLMLGKSTAEHRRRPPAARVPHWPHTSIIVHKDEFFYGSGGISSCAPGGTLLGPPDTVVDLGNTEVTEEIFLEYLSSLGESMFRGESYNLFEHNCNTFSNEVAQFLTGKKIPSYITDLPSEVLATPFGQALRPLLDSIQIQPPGGNTFSRHNGQS
;
A
#
# COMPACT_ATOMS: atom_id res chain seq x y z
N MET A 1 8.54 20.38 -33.38
CA MET A 1 9.55 20.16 -32.33
C MET A 1 8.85 19.34 -31.27
N GLU A 2 9.17 18.05 -31.17
CA GLU A 2 8.68 17.23 -30.05
C GLU A 2 9.38 17.74 -28.79
N GLU A 3 8.61 18.14 -27.77
CA GLU A 3 9.17 18.39 -26.45
C GLU A 3 9.83 17.10 -25.94
N PRO A 4 11.01 17.19 -25.31
CA PRO A 4 11.64 16.00 -24.75
C PRO A 4 10.69 15.38 -23.72
N LEU A 5 10.43 14.07 -23.85
CA LEU A 5 9.60 13.31 -22.91
C LEU A 5 10.13 13.53 -21.49
N ALA A 6 9.35 14.23 -20.66
CA ALA A 6 9.69 14.47 -19.28
C ALA A 6 9.49 13.16 -18.50
N LEU A 7 10.59 12.59 -18.01
CA LEU A 7 10.56 11.40 -17.17
C LEU A 7 10.39 11.80 -15.71
N HIS A 8 9.39 11.23 -15.04
CA HIS A 8 9.07 11.46 -13.64
C HIS A 8 9.44 10.24 -12.79
N PRO A 9 10.25 10.40 -11.73
CA PRO A 9 10.62 9.28 -10.87
C PRO A 9 9.42 8.78 -10.07
N VAL A 10 9.28 7.46 -9.98
CA VAL A 10 8.23 6.77 -9.24
C VAL A 10 8.88 5.96 -8.11
N LYS A 11 8.41 6.19 -6.89
CA LYS A 11 8.89 5.47 -5.70
C LYS A 11 7.74 4.82 -4.96
N LEU A 12 8.05 3.74 -4.26
CA LEU A 12 7.16 3.09 -3.31
C LEU A 12 7.69 3.35 -1.90
N TYR A 13 6.88 3.99 -1.07
CA TYR A 13 7.16 4.08 0.37
C TYR A 13 6.55 2.88 1.06
N VAL A 14 7.29 2.31 2.00
CA VAL A 14 6.90 1.15 2.79
C VAL A 14 7.00 1.51 4.27
N TYR A 15 5.91 1.27 4.99
CA TYR A 15 5.77 1.53 6.42
C TYR A 15 5.40 0.25 7.17
N ASP A 16 6.01 0.01 8.33
CA ASP A 16 5.60 -1.03 9.27
C ASP A 16 4.53 -0.49 10.23
N LEU A 17 3.26 -0.74 9.93
CA LEU A 17 2.16 -0.34 10.81
C LEU A 17 2.22 -0.99 12.19
N SER A 18 2.91 -2.12 12.32
CA SER A 18 3.08 -2.80 13.60
C SER A 18 4.17 -2.17 14.47
N LYS A 19 5.00 -1.28 13.92
CA LYS A 19 6.18 -0.70 14.58
C LYS A 19 7.05 -1.77 15.28
N GLY A 20 7.25 -2.89 14.60
CA GLY A 20 8.00 -4.04 15.10
C GLY A 20 7.23 -5.02 15.99
N MET A 21 5.94 -4.80 16.26
CA MET A 21 5.10 -5.76 16.99
C MET A 21 4.80 -7.01 16.17
N ALA A 22 4.62 -6.89 14.85
CA ALA A 22 4.41 -8.05 13.98
C ALA A 22 5.63 -8.99 14.04
N ARG A 23 6.85 -8.45 14.11
CA ARG A 23 8.07 -9.26 14.29
C ARG A 23 8.06 -10.07 15.60
N ARG A 24 7.49 -9.52 16.67
CA ARG A 24 7.40 -10.19 17.98
C ARG A 24 6.30 -11.25 18.01
N LEU A 25 5.20 -11.00 17.30
CA LEU A 25 4.03 -11.89 17.24
C LEU A 25 4.07 -12.87 16.07
N SER A 26 5.01 -12.74 15.14
CA SER A 26 5.14 -13.55 13.92
C SER A 26 5.08 -15.07 14.16
N PRO A 27 5.72 -15.65 15.21
CA PRO A 27 5.60 -17.09 15.49
C PRO A 27 4.16 -17.52 15.78
N LEU A 28 3.40 -16.67 16.49
CA LEU A 28 2.00 -16.90 16.83
C LEU A 28 1.10 -16.71 15.60
N MET A 29 1.32 -15.64 14.83
CA MET A 29 0.51 -15.30 13.66
C MET A 29 0.67 -16.30 12.52
N LEU A 30 1.85 -16.90 12.38
CA LEU A 30 2.11 -17.93 11.39
C LEU A 30 1.77 -19.35 11.88
N GLY A 31 1.33 -19.51 13.13
CA GLY A 31 1.03 -20.82 13.73
C GLY A 31 2.23 -21.77 13.76
N LYS A 32 3.46 -21.25 13.86
CA LYS A 32 4.71 -22.03 13.76
C LYS A 32 5.52 -21.93 15.03
N SER A 33 6.12 -23.05 15.42
CA SER A 33 7.00 -23.10 16.58
C SER A 33 8.16 -22.09 16.44
N THR A 34 8.57 -21.47 17.54
CA THR A 34 9.69 -20.50 17.57
C THR A 34 10.98 -21.08 16.97
N ALA A 35 11.15 -22.41 17.04
CA ALA A 35 12.26 -23.16 16.48
C ALA A 35 12.24 -23.21 14.93
N GLU A 36 11.09 -23.45 14.30
CA GLU A 36 10.96 -23.43 12.83
C GLU A 36 11.06 -22.02 12.24
N HIS A 37 10.48 -21.03 12.94
CA HIS A 37 10.58 -19.62 12.53
C HIS A 37 12.03 -19.11 12.54
N ARG A 38 12.92 -19.69 13.36
CA ARG A 38 14.33 -19.31 13.48
C ARG A 38 15.26 -20.01 12.49
N ARG A 39 14.80 -21.08 11.84
CA ARG A 39 15.54 -21.81 10.79
C ARG A 39 15.24 -21.30 9.38
N ARG A 40 14.22 -20.46 9.23
CA ARG A 40 13.89 -19.85 7.94
C ARG A 40 14.88 -18.73 7.58
N PRO A 41 15.14 -18.53 6.27
CA PRO A 41 15.88 -17.37 5.82
C PRO A 41 15.16 -16.10 6.30
N PRO A 42 15.87 -15.00 6.60
CA PRO A 42 15.30 -13.76 7.12
C PRO A 42 14.10 -13.24 6.31
N ALA A 43 14.08 -13.51 5.00
CA ALA A 43 13.02 -13.15 4.06
C ALA A 43 11.68 -13.88 4.27
N ALA A 44 11.64 -15.00 4.99
CA ALA A 44 10.45 -15.84 5.17
C ALA A 44 9.81 -15.73 6.56
N ARG A 45 10.20 -14.70 7.32
CA ARG A 45 9.59 -14.25 8.57
C ARG A 45 8.73 -13.03 8.24
N VAL A 46 7.47 -12.97 8.68
CA VAL A 46 6.67 -11.74 8.57
C VAL A 46 7.35 -10.66 9.41
N PRO A 47 8.08 -9.68 8.83
CA PRO A 47 8.88 -8.77 9.62
C PRO A 47 8.07 -7.57 10.11
N HIS A 48 7.01 -7.22 9.38
CA HIS A 48 6.21 -6.02 9.51
C HIS A 48 4.82 -6.26 8.90
N TRP A 49 3.82 -5.45 9.29
CA TRP A 49 2.56 -5.35 8.54
C TRP A 49 2.69 -4.15 7.59
N PRO A 50 2.98 -4.37 6.29
CA PRO A 50 3.31 -3.31 5.37
C PRO A 50 2.06 -2.51 5.01
N HIS A 51 2.19 -1.20 5.18
CA HIS A 51 1.41 -0.22 4.45
C HIS A 51 2.31 0.40 3.39
N THR A 52 1.80 0.53 2.17
CA THR A 52 2.54 1.17 1.08
C THR A 52 1.79 2.32 0.46
N SER A 53 2.56 3.23 -0.14
CA SER A 53 2.08 4.38 -0.89
C SER A 53 2.99 4.65 -2.09
N ILE A 54 2.43 5.26 -3.14
CA ILE A 54 3.14 5.62 -4.37
C ILE A 54 3.52 7.09 -4.31
N ILE A 55 4.77 7.39 -4.61
CA ILE A 55 5.30 8.74 -4.66
C ILE A 55 5.65 9.05 -6.11
N VAL A 56 4.97 10.06 -6.67
CA VAL A 56 5.15 10.55 -8.03
C VAL A 56 4.70 12.02 -8.08
N HIS A 57 5.24 12.81 -9.01
CA HIS A 57 4.93 14.25 -9.11
C HIS A 57 5.09 15.06 -7.82
N LYS A 58 5.95 14.60 -6.90
CA LYS A 58 6.25 15.17 -5.57
C LYS A 58 5.19 14.95 -4.49
N ASP A 59 4.13 14.20 -4.79
CA ASP A 59 3.10 13.84 -3.82
C ASP A 59 3.12 12.35 -3.50
N GLU A 60 2.59 12.00 -2.33
CA GLU A 60 2.38 10.63 -1.87
C GLU A 60 0.89 10.28 -1.96
N PHE A 61 0.61 9.13 -2.58
CA PHE A 61 -0.74 8.63 -2.85
C PHE A 61 -0.91 7.27 -2.21
N PHE A 62 -2.01 7.10 -1.47
CA PHE A 62 -2.33 5.85 -0.79
C PHE A 62 -3.83 5.59 -0.77
N TYR A 63 -4.20 4.36 -0.45
CA TYR A 63 -5.58 3.93 -0.34
C TYR A 63 -5.87 3.40 1.06
N GLY A 64 -7.01 3.82 1.61
CA GLY A 64 -7.51 3.36 2.90
C GLY A 64 -9.04 3.36 2.91
N SER A 65 -9.62 3.21 4.10
CA SER A 65 -11.09 3.20 4.26
C SER A 65 -11.77 4.51 3.88
N GLY A 66 -11.03 5.62 3.82
CA GLY A 66 -11.50 6.89 3.29
C GLY A 66 -11.47 7.00 1.76
N GLY A 67 -10.99 5.98 1.06
CA GLY A 67 -10.73 6.00 -0.38
C GLY A 67 -9.29 6.40 -0.71
N ILE A 68 -9.05 6.75 -1.96
CA ILE A 68 -7.74 7.25 -2.41
C ILE A 68 -7.48 8.60 -1.76
N SER A 69 -6.30 8.77 -1.18
CA SER A 69 -5.89 9.99 -0.49
C SER A 69 -4.48 10.39 -0.92
N SER A 70 -4.17 11.68 -0.78
CA SER A 70 -2.82 12.21 -1.00
C SER A 70 -2.33 13.11 0.11
N CYS A 71 -1.00 13.20 0.22
CA CYS A 71 -0.30 14.13 1.10
C CYS A 71 1.09 14.43 0.55
N ALA A 72 1.79 15.39 1.16
CA ALA A 72 3.23 15.52 0.94
C ALA A 72 3.96 14.24 1.40
N PRO A 73 5.07 13.83 0.76
CA PRO A 73 5.79 12.61 1.12
C PRO A 73 6.21 12.55 2.59
N GLY A 74 5.76 11.52 3.31
CA GLY A 74 5.93 11.35 4.76
C GLY A 74 5.04 12.28 5.60
N GLY A 75 4.00 12.86 5.00
CA GLY A 75 3.12 13.85 5.62
C GLY A 75 1.98 13.27 6.46
N THR A 76 1.79 11.95 6.45
CA THR A 76 0.83 11.29 7.34
C THR A 76 1.38 11.19 8.77
N LEU A 77 0.52 10.82 9.73
CA LEU A 77 0.93 10.55 11.12
C LEU A 77 1.92 9.37 11.25
N LEU A 78 2.11 8.57 10.19
CA LEU A 78 3.13 7.53 10.15
C LEU A 78 4.54 8.14 10.14
N GLY A 79 4.70 9.38 9.67
CA GLY A 79 5.97 10.06 9.56
C GLY A 79 6.79 9.58 8.36
N PRO A 80 8.14 9.55 8.46
CA PRO A 80 8.98 9.09 7.35
C PRO A 80 8.85 7.58 7.12
N PRO A 81 9.01 7.09 5.87
CA PRO A 81 8.93 5.67 5.54
C PRO A 81 10.09 4.87 6.13
N ASP A 82 9.82 3.62 6.49
CA ASP A 82 10.85 2.68 6.94
C ASP A 82 11.75 2.23 5.77
N THR A 83 11.18 2.15 4.56
CA THR A 83 11.90 1.77 3.35
C THR A 83 11.35 2.52 2.14
N VAL A 84 12.26 2.93 1.26
CA VAL A 84 11.92 3.54 -0.04
C VAL A 84 12.43 2.60 -1.14
N VAL A 85 11.53 2.17 -2.01
CA VAL A 85 11.84 1.32 -3.16
C VAL A 85 11.70 2.13 -4.44
N ASP A 86 12.71 2.07 -5.29
CA ASP A 86 12.69 2.70 -6.62
C ASP A 86 11.92 1.82 -7.60
N LEU A 87 10.88 2.36 -8.24
CA LEU A 87 10.08 1.66 -9.26
C LEU A 87 10.50 2.05 -10.69
N GLY A 88 11.33 3.08 -10.85
CA GLY A 88 11.80 3.62 -12.12
C GLY A 88 11.20 4.98 -12.43
N ASN A 89 10.94 5.23 -13.71
CA ASN A 89 10.38 6.48 -14.18
C ASN A 89 9.11 6.23 -14.99
N THR A 90 8.26 7.24 -15.08
CA THR A 90 7.06 7.27 -15.90
C THR A 90 7.06 8.49 -16.83
N GLU A 91 6.41 8.35 -17.98
CA GLU A 91 6.09 9.45 -18.90
C GLU A 91 4.67 9.99 -18.67
N VAL A 92 3.90 9.34 -17.80
CA VAL A 92 2.55 9.78 -17.45
C VAL A 92 2.64 11.15 -16.77
N THR A 93 1.88 12.12 -17.30
CA THR A 93 1.81 13.45 -16.73
C THR A 93 0.95 13.46 -15.48
N GLU A 94 1.15 14.46 -14.63
CA GLU A 94 0.36 14.63 -13.40
C GLU A 94 -1.13 14.69 -13.69
N GLU A 95 -1.54 15.42 -14.73
CA GLU A 95 -2.95 15.54 -15.13
C GLU A 95 -3.57 14.17 -15.47
N ILE A 96 -2.91 13.39 -16.33
CA ILE A 96 -3.38 12.05 -16.71
C ILE A 96 -3.42 11.13 -15.50
N PHE A 97 -2.42 11.23 -14.62
CA PHE A 97 -2.37 10.42 -13.41
C PHE A 97 -3.52 10.75 -12.45
N LEU A 98 -3.83 12.03 -12.25
CA LEU A 98 -4.94 12.45 -11.39
C LEU A 98 -6.30 12.04 -11.95
N GLU A 99 -6.49 12.07 -13.27
CA GLU A 99 -7.69 11.54 -13.92
C GLU A 99 -7.84 10.03 -13.73
N TYR A 100 -6.74 9.29 -13.90
CA TYR A 100 -6.70 7.86 -13.62
C TYR A 100 -7.08 7.55 -12.17
N LEU A 101 -6.51 8.27 -11.20
CA LEU A 101 -6.84 8.11 -9.78
C LEU A 101 -8.32 8.45 -9.49
N SER A 102 -8.88 9.49 -10.11
CA SER A 102 -10.31 9.82 -9.96
C SER A 102 -11.18 8.67 -10.45
N SER A 103 -10.88 8.11 -11.63
CA SER A 103 -11.60 6.97 -12.18
C SER A 103 -11.50 5.72 -11.30
N LEU A 104 -10.31 5.45 -10.75
CA LEU A 104 -10.11 4.36 -9.78
C LEU A 104 -10.93 4.55 -8.51
N GLY A 105 -10.92 5.76 -7.95
CA GLY A 105 -11.65 6.10 -6.71
C GLY A 105 -13.17 6.04 -6.88
N GLU A 106 -13.68 6.34 -8.07
CA GLU A 106 -15.09 6.21 -8.42
C GLU A 106 -15.51 4.77 -8.71
N SER A 107 -14.58 3.86 -8.99
CA SER A 107 -14.86 2.48 -9.37
C SER A 107 -14.40 1.49 -8.31
N MET A 108 -13.18 0.96 -8.44
CA MET A 108 -12.67 -0.16 -7.64
C MET A 108 -12.16 0.27 -6.26
N PHE A 109 -11.60 1.47 -6.14
CA PHE A 109 -10.92 1.96 -4.94
C PHE A 109 -11.76 2.97 -4.16
N ARG A 110 -13.06 2.69 -4.03
CA ARG A 110 -13.94 3.41 -3.10
C ARG A 110 -13.56 3.06 -1.67
N GLY A 111 -13.77 3.98 -0.72
CA GLY A 111 -13.48 3.72 0.70
C GLY A 111 -14.22 2.49 1.25
N GLU A 112 -15.49 2.32 0.85
CA GLU A 112 -16.34 1.18 1.23
C GLU A 112 -15.83 -0.17 0.70
N SER A 113 -15.03 -0.16 -0.36
CA SER A 113 -14.44 -1.36 -0.96
C SER A 113 -13.16 -1.81 -0.23
N TYR A 114 -12.72 -1.08 0.79
CA TYR A 114 -11.49 -1.39 1.51
C TYR A 114 -11.64 -2.70 2.29
N ASN A 115 -10.75 -3.64 2.01
CA ASN A 115 -10.60 -4.89 2.76
C ASN A 115 -9.13 -5.11 3.10
N LEU A 116 -8.86 -5.33 4.39
CA LEU A 116 -7.49 -5.47 4.92
C LEU A 116 -6.65 -6.53 4.19
N PHE A 117 -7.27 -7.63 3.74
CA PHE A 117 -6.54 -8.74 3.12
C PHE A 117 -6.59 -8.74 1.60
N GLU A 118 -7.75 -8.45 1.03
CA GLU A 118 -8.01 -8.67 -0.40
C GLU A 118 -7.92 -7.37 -1.21
N HIS A 119 -8.22 -6.22 -0.59
CA HIS A 119 -8.35 -4.95 -1.29
C HIS A 119 -7.87 -3.77 -0.43
N ASN A 120 -6.55 -3.64 -0.29
CA ASN A 120 -5.91 -2.70 0.64
C ASN A 120 -4.94 -1.74 -0.09
N CYS A 121 -4.21 -0.94 0.69
CA CYS A 121 -3.17 -0.01 0.20
C CYS A 121 -2.12 -0.67 -0.72
N ASN A 122 -1.81 -1.94 -0.50
CA ASN A 122 -0.81 -2.68 -1.26
C ASN A 122 -1.39 -3.12 -2.61
N THR A 123 -2.66 -3.53 -2.64
CA THR A 123 -3.40 -3.77 -3.89
C THR A 123 -3.42 -2.50 -4.75
N PHE A 124 -3.77 -1.36 -4.15
CA PHE A 124 -3.74 -0.05 -4.81
C PHE A 124 -2.36 0.31 -5.36
N SER A 125 -1.33 0.23 -4.50
CA SER A 125 0.04 0.58 -4.89
C SER A 125 0.56 -0.31 -6.02
N ASN A 126 0.16 -1.58 -6.04
CA ASN A 126 0.52 -2.52 -7.10
C ASN A 126 -0.15 -2.21 -8.45
N GLU A 127 -1.43 -1.82 -8.45
CA GLU A 127 -2.13 -1.40 -9.67
C GLU A 127 -1.53 -0.10 -10.22
N VAL A 128 -1.32 0.90 -9.35
CA VAL A 128 -0.74 2.18 -9.74
C VAL A 128 0.70 2.03 -10.24
N ALA A 129 1.53 1.20 -9.58
CA ALA A 129 2.89 0.93 -10.03
C ALA A 129 2.92 0.33 -11.45
N GLN A 130 2.00 -0.60 -11.73
CA GLN A 130 1.88 -1.22 -13.05
C GLN A 130 1.44 -0.19 -14.10
N PHE A 131 0.47 0.66 -13.79
CA PHE A 131 0.02 1.73 -14.69
C PHE A 131 1.16 2.70 -15.02
N LEU A 132 1.91 3.16 -14.00
CA LEU A 132 2.95 4.18 -14.18
C LEU A 132 4.22 3.64 -14.83
N THR A 133 4.65 2.42 -14.47
CA THR A 133 6.00 1.91 -14.79
C THR A 133 6.00 0.55 -15.49
N GLY A 134 4.85 -0.10 -15.63
CA GLY A 134 4.74 -1.49 -16.11
C GLY A 134 5.27 -2.53 -15.12
N LYS A 135 5.70 -2.14 -13.92
CA LYS A 135 6.26 -3.03 -12.90
C LYS A 135 5.31 -3.21 -11.73
N LYS A 136 5.37 -4.39 -11.12
CA LYS A 136 4.69 -4.71 -9.86
C LYS A 136 5.53 -4.28 -8.67
N ILE A 137 4.87 -4.08 -7.52
CA ILE A 137 5.57 -3.91 -6.25
C ILE A 137 6.16 -5.26 -5.79
N PRO A 138 7.14 -5.27 -4.87
CA PRO A 138 7.74 -6.52 -4.39
C PRO A 138 6.71 -7.49 -3.80
N SER A 139 6.75 -8.75 -4.23
CA SER A 139 5.72 -9.74 -3.89
C SER A 139 5.62 -10.06 -2.40
N TYR A 140 6.72 -9.90 -1.64
CA TYR A 140 6.70 -10.08 -0.19
C TYR A 140 5.73 -9.13 0.54
N ILE A 141 5.31 -8.03 -0.10
CA ILE A 141 4.31 -7.09 0.40
C ILE A 141 2.89 -7.58 0.08
N THR A 142 2.65 -8.04 -1.15
CA THR A 142 1.32 -8.45 -1.63
C THR A 142 0.90 -9.83 -1.14
N ASP A 143 1.86 -10.72 -0.88
CA ASP A 143 1.58 -12.12 -0.54
C ASP A 143 1.27 -12.31 0.96
N LEU A 144 1.60 -11.30 1.80
CA LEU A 144 1.50 -11.40 3.25
C LEU A 144 0.08 -11.69 3.78
N PRO A 145 -0.99 -11.01 3.30
CA PRO A 145 -2.36 -11.36 3.66
C PRO A 145 -2.68 -12.85 3.54
N SER A 146 -2.31 -13.45 2.41
CA SER A 146 -2.56 -14.86 2.13
C SER A 146 -1.74 -15.78 3.04
N GLU A 147 -0.49 -15.43 3.35
CA GLU A 147 0.33 -16.19 4.30
C GLU A 147 -0.27 -16.22 5.71
N VAL A 148 -0.84 -15.09 6.17
CA VAL A 148 -1.49 -15.00 7.48
C VAL A 148 -2.79 -15.81 7.50
N LEU A 149 -3.63 -15.65 6.47
CA LEU A 149 -4.89 -16.38 6.37
C LEU A 149 -4.71 -17.89 6.19
N ALA A 150 -3.58 -18.36 5.64
CA ALA A 150 -3.28 -19.79 5.55
C ALA A 150 -3.03 -20.49 6.90
N THR A 151 -3.11 -19.76 8.02
CA THR A 151 -2.77 -20.25 9.36
C THR A 151 -4.02 -20.43 10.23
N PRO A 152 -4.03 -21.36 11.20
CA PRO A 152 -5.15 -21.50 12.14
C PRO A 152 -5.43 -20.21 12.93
N PHE A 153 -4.39 -19.43 13.23
CA PHE A 153 -4.51 -18.13 13.88
C PHE A 153 -5.22 -17.11 12.99
N GLY A 154 -4.81 -17.00 11.72
CA GLY A 154 -5.44 -16.11 10.75
C GLY A 154 -6.90 -16.49 10.50
N GLN A 155 -7.21 -17.78 10.42
CA GLN A 155 -8.59 -18.26 10.29
C GLN A 155 -9.43 -17.93 11.53
N ALA A 156 -8.88 -18.08 12.74
CA ALA A 156 -9.59 -17.76 13.98
C ALA A 156 -9.85 -16.25 14.16
N LEU A 157 -8.92 -15.40 13.71
CA LEU A 157 -9.06 -13.94 13.81
C LEU A 157 -9.67 -13.29 12.58
N ARG A 158 -9.96 -14.03 11.51
CA ARG A 158 -10.52 -13.49 10.27
C ARG A 158 -11.70 -12.55 10.50
N PRO A 159 -12.73 -12.89 11.30
CA PRO A 159 -13.86 -11.98 11.54
C PRO A 159 -13.47 -10.66 12.20
N LEU A 160 -12.46 -10.68 13.09
CA LEU A 160 -11.94 -9.49 13.74
C LEU A 160 -11.10 -8.66 12.76
N LEU A 161 -10.25 -9.31 11.98
CA LEU A 161 -9.34 -8.66 11.04
C LEU A 161 -10.08 -8.07 9.83
N ASP A 162 -11.17 -8.70 9.38
CA ASP A 162 -12.06 -8.18 8.34
C ASP A 162 -12.75 -6.86 8.77
N SER A 163 -12.95 -6.66 10.08
CA SER A 163 -13.50 -5.42 10.62
C SER A 163 -12.47 -4.27 10.72
N ILE A 164 -11.18 -4.55 10.51
CA ILE A 164 -10.13 -3.55 10.60
C ILE A 164 -10.10 -2.72 9.31
N GLN A 165 -10.29 -1.43 9.49
CA GLN A 165 -10.23 -0.42 8.45
C GLN A 165 -8.96 0.41 8.71
N ILE A 166 -8.09 0.55 7.71
CA ILE A 166 -6.85 1.34 7.84
C ILE A 166 -7.01 2.63 7.05
N GLN A 167 -6.81 3.77 7.73
CA GLN A 167 -6.68 5.08 7.12
C GLN A 167 -5.58 5.86 7.86
N PRO A 168 -4.39 6.02 7.26
CA PRO A 168 -3.37 6.90 7.81
C PRO A 168 -3.90 8.35 7.92
N PRO A 169 -3.93 8.96 9.13
CA PRO A 169 -4.34 10.35 9.29
C PRO A 169 -3.34 11.29 8.62
N GLY A 170 -3.83 12.39 8.03
CA GLY A 170 -3.00 13.43 7.40
C GLY A 170 -3.06 13.48 5.87
N GLY A 171 -3.72 12.50 5.23
CA GLY A 171 -4.06 12.58 3.81
C GLY A 171 -5.38 13.32 3.57
N ASN A 172 -5.45 14.03 2.45
CA ASN A 172 -6.68 14.57 1.91
C ASN A 172 -7.29 13.55 0.94
N THR A 173 -8.56 13.20 1.14
CA THR A 173 -9.26 12.28 0.24
C THR A 173 -9.42 12.93 -1.14
N PHE A 174 -9.13 12.16 -2.19
CA PHE A 174 -9.39 12.58 -3.56
C PHE A 174 -10.90 12.63 -3.77
N SER A 175 -11.45 13.84 -3.69
CA SER A 175 -12.82 14.12 -4.08
C SER A 175 -12.76 15.19 -5.16
N ARG A 176 -12.51 14.77 -6.41
CA ARG A 176 -12.75 15.66 -7.56
C ARG A 176 -14.26 15.75 -7.72
N HIS A 177 -14.91 16.51 -6.84
CA HIS A 177 -16.27 16.95 -7.07
C HIS A 177 -16.21 17.78 -8.35
N ASN A 178 -16.75 17.22 -9.44
CA ASN A 178 -16.95 17.94 -10.68
C ASN A 178 -17.67 19.25 -10.31
N GLY A 179 -17.01 20.38 -10.52
CA GLY A 179 -17.52 21.67 -10.09
C GLY A 179 -18.90 21.95 -10.70
N GLN A 180 -19.78 22.54 -9.90
CA GLN A 180 -20.69 23.54 -10.43
C GLN A 180 -20.59 24.78 -9.56
N SER A 181 -20.43 25.89 -10.29
CA SER A 181 -20.35 27.29 -9.89
C SER A 181 -21.46 27.76 -8.95
#